data_AF-A0A816XAI6-F1
#
_entry.id   AF-A0A816XAI6-F1
#
_cell.length_a   1.000
_cell.length_b   1.000
_cell.length_c   1.000
_cell.angle_alpha   90.00
_cell.angle_beta   90.00
_cell.angle_gamma   90.00
#
_symmetry.space_group_name_H-M   'P 1'
#
loop_
_entity.id
_entity.type
_entity.pdbx_description
1 polymer ?
#
loop_
_entity_poly.entity_id
_entity_poly.type
_entity_poly.pdbx_seq_one_letter_code
_entity_poly.pdbx_strand_id
1 'polypeptide(L)'
;MMNRFGDIDASFKRLTPVYGFRSAKYAPIDNALEPIVSQIDALPHYIKTAKKYCHFPSEHGLTRDESAAIYIYTMEWGDTALYRVLNQALRSENRQALKIWFPYLRLFDEALHKLPTVKEVLWRGISLDIGKTFVRNQIVTWWSVNSCSSSVNVIKNFIGKEKNSTLFLIEAVNGKKVSGYTEFENEEEIVLPMGSQFRVKSDPLEQSNGSYLVHLIELDDDENEPSATATDNMLPTGTASHENSSFTPARGTDVALAPSVKWSLKGTTVAGGHGKGRELNQLDHPRGLYVHDDLTIYVADGDNQRIMAWPLGATQGQVVAGGNGCGNGLHQLHYPSDIIVDRSTDTLVICDWRNRRVVGWPRHGGKKGKILVDNIDCFGLTMDDHGFLYVTDFVRHEVRRFRSDADSQGTVVAGGNGIGNRNDQLNWPAHLFIDRDHSLYISDDYNHRVMKWVEGAKEGSVVAGGHGMGNEMNQLRYAKGVLIDNMGTVYVADWENHRVMRWPQGSTGGSVLVGGNGQGNGPKQFDGCGGLSFDNQGHLYVVDFGNHRVQRFSIL
;
A
#
# COMPACT_ATOMS: atom_id res chain seq x y z
N MET A 1 8.30 -39.20 8.27
CA MET A 1 7.32 -38.57 9.18
C MET A 1 7.40 -37.08 8.88
N MET A 2 6.30 -36.45 8.45
CA MET A 2 6.33 -35.06 8.00
C MET A 2 6.53 -34.14 9.22
N ASN A 3 7.50 -33.24 9.18
CA ASN A 3 7.74 -32.26 10.25
C ASN A 3 7.47 -30.84 9.72
N ARG A 4 7.55 -29.83 10.60
CA ARG A 4 7.27 -28.44 10.23
C ARG A 4 8.18 -27.84 9.14
N PHE A 5 9.40 -28.39 8.99
CA PHE A 5 10.32 -28.00 7.92
C PHE A 5 9.91 -28.55 6.55
N GLY A 6 9.23 -29.71 6.51
CA GLY A 6 8.74 -30.36 5.28
C GLY A 6 7.30 -30.01 4.87
N ASP A 7 6.54 -29.33 5.74
CA ASP A 7 5.14 -28.96 5.49
C ASP A 7 5.03 -27.68 4.63
N ILE A 8 4.90 -27.82 3.31
CA ILE A 8 4.87 -26.68 2.36
C ILE A 8 3.72 -26.82 1.36
N ASP A 9 3.21 -25.69 0.87
CA ASP A 9 2.28 -25.67 -0.26
C ASP A 9 3.00 -26.03 -1.56
N ALA A 10 2.92 -27.30 -1.97
CA ALA A 10 3.50 -27.78 -3.22
C ALA A 10 2.74 -27.31 -4.48
N SER A 11 1.55 -26.72 -4.32
CA SER A 11 0.72 -26.28 -5.45
C SER A 11 1.08 -24.87 -5.93
N PHE A 12 1.62 -24.03 -5.04
CA PHE A 12 1.95 -22.62 -5.29
C PHE A 12 0.83 -21.86 -6.00
N LYS A 13 -0.43 -22.24 -5.74
CA LYS A 13 -1.59 -21.61 -6.35
C LYS A 13 -1.63 -20.12 -5.99
N ARG A 14 -2.02 -19.30 -6.96
CA ARG A 14 -2.27 -17.89 -6.70
C ARG A 14 -3.59 -17.74 -5.94
N LEU A 15 -3.49 -17.61 -4.63
CA LEU A 15 -4.64 -17.44 -3.75
C LEU A 15 -4.84 -15.96 -3.36
N THR A 16 -6.08 -15.56 -3.09
CA THR A 16 -6.38 -14.18 -2.65
C THR A 16 -5.79 -13.92 -1.26
N PRO A 17 -5.41 -12.66 -0.95
CA PRO A 17 -4.79 -12.34 0.33
C PRO A 17 -5.67 -12.57 1.56
N VAL A 18 -5.01 -12.91 2.68
CA VAL A 18 -5.66 -13.16 3.97
C VAL A 18 -5.13 -12.16 4.99
N TYR A 19 -5.57 -10.90 4.91
CA TYR A 19 -5.16 -9.84 5.85
C TYR A 19 -6.26 -9.43 6.83
N GLY A 20 -7.49 -9.93 6.65
CA GLY A 20 -8.63 -9.57 7.51
C GLY A 20 -8.45 -9.94 9.00
N PHE A 21 -7.50 -10.83 9.31
CA PHE A 21 -7.15 -11.16 10.69
C PHE A 21 -6.48 -9.98 11.43
N ARG A 22 -5.84 -9.04 10.72
CA ARG A 22 -5.21 -7.85 11.35
C ARG A 22 -6.23 -6.89 11.96
N SER A 23 -7.48 -6.94 11.49
CA SER A 23 -8.61 -6.21 12.05
C SER A 23 -9.38 -7.01 13.12
N ALA A 24 -8.99 -8.26 13.39
CA ALA A 24 -9.62 -9.07 14.43
C ALA A 24 -9.27 -8.54 15.83
N LYS A 25 -10.20 -8.69 16.77
CA LYS A 25 -9.97 -8.29 18.16
C LYS A 25 -8.85 -9.13 18.76
N TYR A 26 -7.85 -8.47 19.33
CA TYR A 26 -6.80 -9.15 20.10
C TYR A 26 -7.43 -9.93 21.26
N ALA A 27 -7.00 -11.17 21.44
CA ALA A 27 -7.54 -12.06 22.46
C ALA A 27 -6.41 -12.93 23.05
N PRO A 28 -6.48 -13.28 24.35
CA PRO A 28 -5.60 -14.28 24.95
C PRO A 28 -5.71 -15.61 24.22
N ILE A 29 -4.65 -16.43 24.27
CA ILE A 29 -4.54 -17.65 23.45
C ILE A 29 -5.71 -18.64 23.63
N ASP A 30 -6.30 -18.74 24.83
CA ASP A 30 -7.47 -19.60 25.07
C ASP A 30 -8.66 -19.17 24.20
N ASN A 31 -8.97 -17.87 24.19
CA ASN A 31 -10.06 -17.29 23.40
C ASN A 31 -9.69 -17.22 21.91
N ALA A 32 -8.41 -17.02 21.61
CA ALA A 32 -7.92 -16.93 20.24
C ALA A 32 -8.04 -18.27 19.50
N LEU A 33 -7.88 -19.38 20.23
CA LEU A 33 -7.99 -20.75 19.70
C LEU A 33 -9.33 -21.41 19.98
N GLU A 34 -10.21 -20.82 20.78
CA GLU A 34 -11.57 -21.32 21.06
C GLU A 34 -12.33 -21.77 19.79
N PRO A 35 -12.34 -20.99 18.68
CA PRO A 35 -13.06 -21.40 17.46
C PRO A 35 -12.49 -22.66 16.79
N ILE A 36 -11.25 -23.04 17.10
CA ILE A 36 -10.50 -24.13 16.49
C ILE A 36 -10.55 -25.41 17.35
N VAL A 37 -10.96 -25.33 18.62
CA VAL A 37 -10.98 -26.48 19.53
C VAL A 37 -11.76 -27.68 18.96
N SER A 38 -12.84 -27.42 18.21
CA SER A 38 -13.64 -28.46 17.55
C SER A 38 -12.92 -29.20 16.41
N GLN A 39 -11.81 -28.67 15.90
CA GLN A 39 -11.00 -29.27 14.84
C GLN A 39 -9.77 -30.01 15.38
N ILE A 40 -9.41 -29.79 16.65
CA ILE A 40 -8.22 -30.35 17.29
C ILE A 40 -8.59 -30.71 18.73
N ASP A 41 -9.06 -31.95 18.94
CA ASP A 41 -9.55 -32.41 20.25
C ASP A 41 -8.54 -32.23 21.39
N ALA A 42 -7.24 -32.40 21.10
CA ALA A 42 -6.17 -32.28 22.09
C ALA A 42 -5.75 -30.81 22.37
N LEU A 43 -6.27 -29.83 21.63
CA LEU A 43 -5.83 -28.44 21.70
C LEU A 43 -5.90 -27.82 23.11
N PRO A 44 -6.95 -28.05 23.93
CA PRO A 44 -6.98 -27.51 25.28
C PRO A 44 -5.86 -28.04 26.19
N HIS A 45 -5.40 -29.27 25.98
CA HIS A 45 -4.23 -29.81 26.69
C HIS A 45 -2.95 -29.08 26.26
N TYR A 46 -2.76 -28.92 24.96
CA TYR A 46 -1.56 -28.28 24.42
C TYR A 46 -1.49 -26.78 24.64
N ILE A 47 -2.62 -26.06 24.74
CA ILE A 47 -2.64 -24.66 25.19
C ILE A 47 -2.10 -24.54 26.62
N LYS A 48 -2.50 -25.44 27.53
CA LYS A 48 -1.99 -25.46 28.91
C LYS A 48 -0.50 -25.76 28.95
N THR A 49 -0.05 -26.72 28.15
CA THR A 49 1.38 -27.06 28.01
C THR A 49 2.17 -25.86 27.49
N ALA A 50 1.72 -25.22 26.41
CA ALA A 50 2.36 -24.04 25.85
C ALA A 50 2.46 -22.90 26.86
N LYS A 51 1.39 -22.57 27.61
CA LYS A 51 1.44 -21.53 28.66
C LYS A 51 2.40 -21.82 29.80
N LYS A 52 2.64 -23.10 30.08
CA LYS A 52 3.51 -23.57 31.15
C LYS A 52 4.98 -23.49 30.76
N TYR A 53 5.30 -23.86 29.52
CA TYR A 53 6.67 -24.01 29.04
C TYR A 53 7.13 -22.89 28.09
N CYS A 54 6.23 -21.99 27.67
CA CYS A 54 6.62 -20.83 26.89
C CYS A 54 7.67 -19.99 27.61
N HIS A 55 8.55 -19.39 26.83
CA HIS A 55 9.60 -18.53 27.35
C HIS A 55 9.02 -17.21 27.86
N PHE A 56 8.80 -17.13 29.18
CA PHE A 56 8.27 -15.95 29.86
C PHE A 56 8.86 -15.81 31.29
N PRO A 57 9.32 -14.61 31.71
CA PRO A 57 9.28 -13.33 30.99
C PRO A 57 10.15 -13.35 29.73
N SER A 58 9.69 -12.67 28.68
CA SER A 58 10.38 -12.63 27.40
C SER A 58 11.38 -11.47 27.35
N GLU A 59 12.56 -11.73 26.81
CA GLU A 59 13.58 -10.71 26.52
C GLU A 59 13.15 -9.72 25.42
N HIS A 60 12.14 -10.08 24.63
CA HIS A 60 11.62 -9.29 23.51
C HIS A 60 10.23 -8.69 23.80
N GLY A 61 9.80 -8.66 25.07
CA GLY A 61 8.55 -8.00 25.45
C GLY A 61 7.28 -8.76 25.05
N LEU A 62 7.38 -10.07 24.78
CA LEU A 62 6.20 -10.91 24.57
C LEU A 62 5.42 -11.07 25.88
N THR A 63 4.10 -10.94 25.78
CA THR A 63 3.19 -11.41 26.81
C THR A 63 3.25 -12.94 26.90
N ARG A 64 2.78 -13.50 28.02
CA ARG A 64 2.73 -14.96 28.19
C ARG A 64 1.88 -15.63 27.10
N ASP A 65 0.77 -15.01 26.66
CA ASP A 65 -0.08 -15.56 25.61
C ASP A 65 0.58 -15.51 24.23
N GLU A 66 1.33 -14.45 23.91
CA GLU A 66 2.10 -14.35 22.66
C GLU A 66 3.25 -15.35 22.61
N SER A 67 4.01 -15.51 23.71
CA SER A 67 5.06 -16.52 23.82
C SER A 67 4.49 -17.94 23.70
N ALA A 68 3.34 -18.21 24.35
CA ALA A 68 2.63 -19.48 24.20
C ALA A 68 2.11 -19.70 22.78
N ALA A 69 1.74 -18.65 22.04
CA ALA A 69 1.26 -18.75 20.67
C ALA A 69 2.37 -19.20 19.70
N ILE A 70 3.60 -18.73 19.90
CA ILE A 70 4.79 -19.19 19.17
C ILE A 70 5.11 -20.63 19.57
N TYR A 71 5.14 -20.91 20.87
CA TYR A 71 5.48 -22.24 21.40
C TYR A 71 4.55 -23.31 20.83
N ILE A 72 3.22 -23.13 20.94
CA ILE A 72 2.22 -24.12 20.47
C ILE A 72 2.27 -24.35 18.96
N TYR A 73 2.65 -23.34 18.17
CA TYR A 73 2.82 -23.50 16.73
C TYR A 73 3.92 -24.51 16.42
N THR A 74 5.00 -24.51 17.20
CA THR A 74 6.17 -25.39 16.97
C THR A 74 6.03 -26.78 17.58
N MET A 75 4.99 -27.01 18.37
CA MET A 75 4.80 -28.30 19.05
C MET A 75 4.42 -29.42 18.08
N GLU A 76 4.99 -30.60 18.31
CA GLU A 76 4.72 -31.80 17.49
C GLU A 76 3.96 -32.88 18.28
N TRP A 77 2.67 -33.07 17.97
CA TRP A 77 1.84 -34.12 18.59
C TRP A 77 1.09 -35.03 17.61
N GLY A 78 1.56 -35.11 16.37
CA GLY A 78 0.97 -35.94 15.31
C GLY A 78 0.18 -35.15 14.28
N ASP A 79 -0.77 -35.80 13.61
CA ASP A 79 -1.41 -35.26 12.41
C ASP A 79 -2.33 -34.07 12.66
N THR A 80 -2.75 -33.87 13.91
CA THR A 80 -3.58 -32.75 14.35
C THR A 80 -2.78 -31.65 15.05
N ALA A 81 -1.45 -31.65 14.91
CA ALA A 81 -0.60 -30.56 15.39
C ALA A 81 -1.06 -29.22 14.81
N LEU A 82 -1.03 -28.16 15.63
CA LEU A 82 -1.62 -26.86 15.27
C LEU A 82 -1.06 -26.32 13.95
N TYR A 83 0.26 -26.39 13.73
CA TYR A 83 0.87 -25.91 12.48
C TYR A 83 0.33 -26.63 11.25
N ARG A 84 0.06 -27.94 11.33
CA ARG A 84 -0.43 -28.72 10.20
C ARG A 84 -1.83 -28.31 9.81
N VAL A 85 -2.72 -28.23 10.79
CA VAL A 85 -4.12 -27.86 10.57
C VAL A 85 -4.21 -26.40 10.09
N LEU A 86 -3.42 -25.50 10.69
CA LEU A 86 -3.34 -24.12 10.26
C LEU A 86 -2.81 -24.00 8.82
N ASN A 87 -1.68 -24.63 8.51
CA ASN A 87 -1.08 -24.54 7.17
C ASN A 87 -1.98 -25.18 6.11
N GLN A 88 -2.67 -26.27 6.43
CA GLN A 88 -3.70 -26.83 5.56
C GLN A 88 -4.83 -25.81 5.30
N ALA A 89 -5.31 -25.12 6.35
CA ALA A 89 -6.32 -24.08 6.19
C ALA A 89 -5.80 -22.92 5.33
N LEU A 90 -4.57 -22.44 5.55
CA LEU A 90 -3.94 -21.34 4.81
C LEU A 90 -3.75 -21.64 3.31
N ARG A 91 -3.71 -22.92 2.93
CA ARG A 91 -3.67 -23.38 1.53
C ARG A 91 -5.04 -23.47 0.86
N SER A 92 -6.14 -23.33 1.61
CA SER A 92 -7.50 -23.44 1.08
C SER A 92 -7.87 -22.24 0.20
N GLU A 93 -8.49 -22.50 -0.96
CA GLU A 93 -9.09 -21.47 -1.81
C GLU A 93 -10.30 -20.80 -1.13
N ASN A 94 -10.99 -21.50 -0.23
CA ASN A 94 -12.11 -20.95 0.52
C ASN A 94 -11.60 -20.05 1.65
N ARG A 95 -11.27 -18.80 1.31
CA ARG A 95 -10.77 -17.82 2.28
C ARG A 95 -11.77 -17.45 3.38
N GLN A 96 -13.08 -17.63 3.15
CA GLN A 96 -14.09 -17.36 4.18
C GLN A 96 -13.98 -18.34 5.35
N ALA A 97 -13.57 -19.59 5.08
CA ALA A 97 -13.33 -20.60 6.12
C ALA A 97 -12.14 -20.25 7.03
N LEU A 98 -11.27 -19.30 6.65
CA LEU A 98 -10.15 -18.85 7.48
C LEU A 98 -10.57 -17.92 8.62
N LYS A 99 -11.79 -17.38 8.61
CA LYS A 99 -12.25 -16.42 9.63
C LYS A 99 -12.18 -16.97 11.06
N ILE A 100 -12.36 -18.28 11.23
CA ILE A 100 -12.24 -18.95 12.53
C ILE A 100 -10.80 -18.89 13.08
N TRP A 101 -9.79 -18.75 12.21
CA TRP A 101 -8.38 -18.65 12.58
C TRP A 101 -7.94 -17.22 12.87
N PHE A 102 -8.74 -16.21 12.54
CA PHE A 102 -8.33 -14.81 12.62
C PHE A 102 -7.90 -14.37 14.03
N PRO A 103 -8.58 -14.79 15.13
CA PRO A 103 -8.13 -14.44 16.46
C PRO A 103 -6.73 -14.99 16.79
N TYR A 104 -6.45 -16.25 16.43
CA TYR A 104 -5.12 -16.85 16.61
C TYR A 104 -4.07 -16.20 15.70
N LEU A 105 -4.39 -15.98 14.43
CA LEU A 105 -3.49 -15.31 13.48
C LEU A 105 -3.15 -13.90 13.92
N ARG A 106 -4.10 -13.15 14.50
CA ARG A 106 -3.85 -11.82 15.08
C ARG A 106 -2.85 -11.88 16.23
N LEU A 107 -3.03 -12.82 17.15
CA LEU A 107 -2.14 -13.02 18.31
C LEU A 107 -0.75 -13.46 17.86
N PHE A 108 -0.67 -14.41 16.93
CA PHE A 108 0.57 -14.97 16.41
C PHE A 108 1.37 -13.95 15.59
N ASP A 109 0.71 -13.17 14.73
CA ASP A 109 1.33 -12.10 13.96
C ASP A 109 1.91 -11.02 14.90
N GLU A 110 1.16 -10.60 15.92
CA GLU A 110 1.64 -9.64 16.92
C GLU A 110 2.87 -10.17 17.69
N ALA A 111 2.88 -11.46 18.03
CA ALA A 111 4.02 -12.11 18.67
C ALA A 111 5.27 -12.10 17.76
N LEU A 112 5.11 -12.46 16.48
CA LEU A 112 6.21 -12.46 15.52
C LEU A 112 6.79 -11.06 15.26
N HIS A 113 5.96 -10.00 15.31
CA HIS A 113 6.43 -8.62 15.12
C HIS A 113 7.39 -8.15 16.23
N LYS A 114 7.30 -8.72 17.43
CA LYS A 114 8.17 -8.40 18.57
C LYS A 114 9.53 -9.10 18.53
N LEU A 115 9.65 -10.17 17.73
CA LEU A 115 10.89 -10.94 17.61
C LEU A 115 11.89 -10.30 16.63
N PRO A 116 13.20 -10.57 16.81
CA PRO A 116 14.23 -10.10 15.89
C PRO A 116 13.99 -10.54 14.44
N THR A 117 14.12 -9.60 13.51
CA THR A 117 14.15 -9.89 12.08
C THR A 117 15.55 -10.33 11.66
N VAL A 118 15.67 -11.38 10.85
CA VAL A 118 16.91 -11.86 10.25
C VAL A 118 16.92 -11.63 8.75
N LYS A 119 18.03 -11.09 8.25
CA LYS A 119 18.34 -10.93 6.82
C LYS A 119 19.49 -11.87 6.47
N GLU A 120 19.17 -13.12 6.15
CA GLU A 120 20.18 -14.16 5.89
C GLU A 120 19.68 -15.23 4.92
N VAL A 121 20.60 -16.07 4.45
CA VAL A 121 20.24 -17.22 3.61
C VAL A 121 19.63 -18.31 4.48
N LEU A 122 18.37 -18.62 4.19
CA LEU A 122 17.61 -19.69 4.82
C LEU A 122 17.48 -20.89 3.90
N TRP A 123 17.37 -22.05 4.52
CA TRP A 123 17.15 -23.32 3.87
C TRP A 123 15.79 -23.87 4.28
N ARG A 124 15.10 -24.42 3.28
CA ARG A 124 13.90 -25.24 3.45
C ARG A 124 13.95 -26.36 2.42
N GLY A 125 13.22 -27.45 2.64
CA GLY A 125 13.03 -28.39 1.54
C GLY A 125 11.91 -29.39 1.77
N ILE A 126 11.58 -30.06 0.68
CA ILE A 126 10.42 -30.94 0.56
C ILE A 126 10.84 -32.24 -0.11
N SER A 127 10.29 -33.33 0.42
CA SER A 127 10.34 -34.70 -0.09
C SER A 127 9.56 -34.92 -1.40
N LEU A 128 9.56 -33.94 -2.31
CA LEU A 128 8.89 -34.01 -3.63
C LEU A 128 9.71 -33.27 -4.70
N ASP A 129 9.73 -33.80 -5.92
CA ASP A 129 10.31 -33.16 -7.10
C ASP A 129 9.30 -32.23 -7.76
N ILE A 130 9.24 -31.01 -7.23
CA ILE A 130 8.47 -29.89 -7.79
C ILE A 130 9.40 -28.82 -8.37
N GLY A 131 10.71 -28.93 -8.16
CA GLY A 131 11.68 -27.90 -8.58
C GLY A 131 11.60 -27.57 -10.06
N LYS A 132 11.38 -28.57 -10.93
CA LYS A 132 11.20 -28.37 -12.38
C LYS A 132 10.00 -27.50 -12.78
N THR A 133 9.04 -27.28 -11.88
CA THR A 133 7.85 -26.44 -12.15
C THR A 133 8.14 -24.95 -12.02
N PHE A 134 9.29 -24.59 -11.44
CA PHE A 134 9.72 -23.21 -11.29
C PHE A 134 10.47 -22.75 -12.53
N VAL A 135 10.25 -21.48 -12.90
CA VAL A 135 10.99 -20.81 -13.97
C VAL A 135 11.60 -19.53 -13.46
N ARG A 136 12.76 -19.13 -14.03
CA ARG A 136 13.41 -17.87 -13.66
C ARG A 136 12.42 -16.69 -13.74
N ASN A 137 12.52 -15.79 -12.76
CA ASN A 137 11.67 -14.61 -12.56
C ASN A 137 10.19 -14.90 -12.20
N GLN A 138 9.79 -16.16 -12.04
CA GLN A 138 8.48 -16.48 -11.50
C GLN A 138 8.32 -15.91 -10.09
N ILE A 139 7.16 -15.30 -9.83
CA ILE A 139 6.77 -14.82 -8.51
C ILE A 139 5.90 -15.88 -7.85
N VAL A 140 6.27 -16.26 -6.63
CA VAL A 140 5.52 -17.21 -5.81
C VAL A 140 5.16 -16.58 -4.47
N THR A 141 3.97 -16.87 -3.96
CA THR A 141 3.50 -16.39 -2.65
C THR A 141 3.30 -17.58 -1.73
N TRP A 142 3.97 -17.59 -0.58
CA TRP A 142 3.78 -18.62 0.44
C TRP A 142 2.80 -18.16 1.50
N TRP A 143 1.57 -18.68 1.44
CA TRP A 143 0.51 -18.34 2.40
C TRP A 143 0.63 -19.10 3.73
N SER A 144 1.24 -20.29 3.76
CA SER A 144 1.53 -21.01 4.99
C SER A 144 2.62 -20.32 5.81
N VAL A 145 2.64 -20.58 7.12
CA VAL A 145 3.74 -20.17 8.00
C VAL A 145 4.90 -21.14 7.78
N ASN A 146 6.14 -20.63 7.57
CA ASN A 146 7.24 -21.47 7.09
C ASN A 146 8.44 -21.47 8.06
N SER A 147 8.64 -22.59 8.77
CA SER A 147 9.85 -22.87 9.55
C SER A 147 11.07 -23.17 8.68
N CYS A 148 12.08 -22.31 8.71
CA CYS A 148 13.32 -22.43 7.96
C CYS A 148 14.52 -22.52 8.90
N SER A 149 15.67 -22.90 8.37
CA SER A 149 16.93 -22.93 9.13
C SER A 149 18.05 -22.25 8.36
N SER A 150 18.94 -21.56 9.06
CA SER A 150 20.24 -21.07 8.57
C SER A 150 21.15 -22.21 8.07
N SER A 151 20.92 -23.45 8.53
CA SER A 151 21.78 -24.60 8.26
C SER A 151 21.17 -25.56 7.24
N VAL A 152 21.84 -25.70 6.08
CA VAL A 152 21.47 -26.70 5.06
C VAL A 152 21.54 -28.14 5.60
N ASN A 153 22.43 -28.41 6.57
CA ASN A 153 22.59 -29.74 7.15
C ASN A 153 21.37 -30.12 8.01
N VAL A 154 20.79 -29.16 8.74
CA VAL A 154 19.54 -29.35 9.48
C VAL A 154 18.43 -29.79 8.52
N ILE A 155 18.27 -29.06 7.41
CA ILE A 155 17.26 -29.38 6.38
C ILE A 155 17.54 -30.71 5.67
N LYS A 156 18.80 -31.01 5.32
CA LYS A 156 19.16 -32.29 4.70
C LYS A 156 18.94 -33.48 5.63
N ASN A 157 19.17 -33.33 6.93
CA ASN A 157 18.85 -34.36 7.92
C ASN A 157 17.35 -34.62 7.97
N PHE A 158 16.52 -33.58 7.81
CA PHE A 158 15.06 -33.72 7.78
C PHE A 158 14.52 -34.34 6.49
N ILE A 159 15.08 -34.01 5.32
CA ILE A 159 14.67 -34.59 4.03
C ILE A 159 15.22 -36.02 3.85
N GLY A 160 16.35 -36.33 4.48
CA GLY A 160 16.99 -37.64 4.38
C GLY A 160 17.66 -37.91 3.02
N LYS A 161 17.88 -39.20 2.69
CA LYS A 161 18.52 -39.65 1.43
C LYS A 161 17.54 -39.76 0.26
N GLU A 162 16.46 -38.99 0.28
CA GLU A 162 15.40 -39.10 -0.73
C GLU A 162 15.84 -38.56 -2.09
N LYS A 163 15.79 -39.44 -3.10
CA LYS A 163 15.91 -39.07 -4.51
C LYS A 163 14.64 -38.30 -4.91
N ASN A 164 14.77 -37.34 -5.83
CA ASN A 164 13.64 -36.54 -6.35
C ASN A 164 13.00 -35.64 -5.27
N SER A 165 13.83 -34.87 -4.55
CA SER A 165 13.41 -33.85 -3.58
C SER A 165 13.68 -32.44 -4.11
N THR A 166 13.09 -31.41 -3.49
CA THR A 166 13.36 -30.00 -3.82
C THR A 166 13.91 -29.28 -2.60
N LEU A 167 15.10 -28.70 -2.75
CA LEU A 167 15.73 -27.80 -1.78
C LEU A 167 15.49 -26.36 -2.20
N PHE A 168 15.05 -25.53 -1.25
CA PHE A 168 14.94 -24.09 -1.41
C PHE A 168 16.11 -23.42 -0.70
N LEU A 169 16.89 -22.65 -1.45
CA LEU A 169 17.81 -21.65 -0.93
C LEU A 169 17.07 -20.32 -1.00
N ILE A 170 16.81 -19.70 0.14
CA ILE A 170 15.99 -18.50 0.27
C ILE A 170 16.88 -17.38 0.77
N GLU A 171 17.12 -16.35 -0.04
CA GLU A 171 17.68 -15.08 0.44
C GLU A 171 16.55 -14.34 1.17
N ALA A 172 16.45 -14.55 2.49
CA ALA A 172 15.37 -14.01 3.31
C ALA A 172 15.74 -12.67 3.91
N VAL A 173 14.73 -11.85 4.11
CA VAL A 173 14.85 -10.46 4.56
C VAL A 173 13.86 -10.09 5.66
N ASN A 174 12.76 -10.84 5.77
CA ASN A 174 11.74 -10.66 6.79
C ASN A 174 11.60 -11.87 7.73
N GLY A 175 12.60 -12.77 7.76
CA GLY A 175 12.59 -13.93 8.65
C GLY A 175 12.52 -13.52 10.11
N LYS A 176 11.69 -14.19 10.91
CA LYS A 176 11.55 -13.94 12.35
C LYS A 176 12.27 -15.04 13.14
N LYS A 177 13.27 -14.64 13.93
CA LYS A 177 14.03 -15.58 14.74
C LYS A 177 13.18 -16.02 15.93
N VAL A 178 12.68 -17.25 15.88
CA VAL A 178 11.82 -17.83 16.93
C VAL A 178 12.60 -18.72 17.90
N SER A 179 13.86 -19.04 17.62
CA SER A 179 14.76 -19.77 18.53
C SER A 179 14.67 -19.25 19.96
N GLY A 180 14.53 -20.17 20.92
CA GLY A 180 14.30 -19.84 22.34
C GLY A 180 12.84 -19.63 22.73
N TYR A 181 11.92 -19.55 21.77
CA TYR A 181 10.46 -19.46 21.99
C TYR A 181 9.70 -20.69 21.47
N THR A 182 10.42 -21.69 20.95
CA THR A 182 9.87 -22.93 20.38
C THR A 182 9.97 -24.10 21.36
N GLU A 183 9.32 -25.23 21.05
CA GLU A 183 9.51 -26.49 21.79
C GLU A 183 10.97 -27.01 21.72
N PHE A 184 11.74 -26.56 20.72
CA PHE A 184 13.09 -27.02 20.43
C PHE A 184 14.12 -25.90 20.67
N GLU A 185 14.49 -25.72 21.94
CA GLU A 185 15.35 -24.60 22.38
C GLU A 185 16.72 -24.51 21.69
N ASN A 186 17.22 -25.63 21.18
CA ASN A 186 18.53 -25.73 20.51
C ASN A 186 18.46 -25.64 18.98
N GLU A 187 17.27 -25.45 18.40
CA GLU A 187 17.11 -25.33 16.95
C GLU A 187 17.19 -23.86 16.50
N GLU A 188 18.05 -23.62 15.51
CA GLU A 188 18.05 -22.36 14.74
C GLU A 188 16.85 -22.37 13.79
N GLU A 189 15.69 -22.01 14.35
CA GLU A 189 14.42 -21.93 13.64
C GLU A 189 14.04 -20.47 13.38
N ILE A 190 13.75 -20.21 12.12
CA ILE A 190 13.37 -18.89 11.60
C ILE A 190 12.05 -19.06 10.88
N VAL A 191 11.05 -18.27 11.26
CA VAL A 191 9.73 -18.31 10.64
C VAL A 191 9.63 -17.19 9.61
N LEU A 192 9.32 -17.54 8.36
CA LEU A 192 8.92 -16.54 7.36
C LEU A 192 7.45 -16.16 7.60
N PRO A 193 7.12 -14.86 7.55
CA PRO A 193 5.74 -14.38 7.68
C PRO A 193 4.79 -15.02 6.68
N MET A 194 3.54 -15.15 7.09
CA MET A 194 2.47 -15.60 6.21
C MET A 194 2.27 -14.64 5.04
N GLY A 195 2.23 -15.18 3.82
CA GLY A 195 2.07 -14.40 2.60
C GLY A 195 3.38 -13.81 2.05
N SER A 196 4.56 -14.21 2.54
CA SER A 196 5.85 -13.80 1.95
C SER A 196 5.89 -14.11 0.45
N GLN A 197 6.45 -13.18 -0.32
CA GLN A 197 6.59 -13.31 -1.78
C GLN A 197 8.05 -13.51 -2.15
N PHE A 198 8.28 -14.36 -3.15
CA PHE A 198 9.61 -14.69 -3.60
C PHE A 198 9.70 -14.62 -5.11
N ARG A 199 10.86 -14.21 -5.62
CA ARG A 199 11.23 -14.35 -7.03
C ARG A 199 12.22 -15.48 -7.20
N VAL A 200 11.98 -16.34 -8.18
CA VAL A 200 12.94 -17.36 -8.61
C VAL A 200 14.14 -16.66 -9.27
N LYS A 201 15.31 -16.72 -8.62
CA LYS A 201 16.53 -15.99 -9.04
C LYS A 201 17.12 -16.54 -10.34
N SER A 202 17.11 -17.86 -10.48
CA SER A 202 17.71 -18.61 -11.59
C SER A 202 16.87 -19.82 -11.93
N ASP A 203 17.04 -20.35 -13.14
CA ASP A 203 16.43 -21.62 -13.50
C ASP A 203 16.85 -22.71 -12.50
N PRO A 204 15.92 -23.58 -12.05
CA PRO A 204 16.21 -24.62 -11.06
C PRO A 204 17.35 -25.54 -11.51
N LEU A 205 18.26 -25.84 -10.58
CA LEU A 205 19.42 -26.69 -10.86
C LEU A 205 19.13 -28.15 -10.48
N GLU A 206 19.21 -29.06 -11.44
CA GLU A 206 19.19 -30.50 -11.19
C GLU A 206 20.55 -30.94 -10.59
N GLN A 207 20.49 -31.68 -9.49
CA GLN A 207 21.64 -32.23 -8.78
C GLN A 207 21.92 -33.68 -9.23
N SER A 208 23.14 -34.17 -9.01
CA SER A 208 23.59 -35.51 -9.47
C SER A 208 22.80 -36.69 -8.89
N ASN A 209 22.06 -36.46 -7.81
CA ASN A 209 21.16 -37.41 -7.15
C ASN A 209 19.69 -37.30 -7.63
N GLY A 210 19.39 -36.42 -8.58
CA GLY A 210 18.04 -36.16 -9.12
C GLY A 210 17.18 -35.20 -8.29
N SER A 211 17.72 -34.54 -7.26
CA SER A 211 17.00 -33.45 -6.56
C SER A 211 17.18 -32.12 -7.27
N TYR A 212 16.26 -31.18 -7.04
CA TYR A 212 16.36 -29.81 -7.56
C TYR A 212 16.72 -28.81 -6.47
N LEU A 213 17.56 -27.85 -6.83
CA LEU A 213 17.80 -26.65 -6.04
C LEU A 213 17.05 -25.47 -6.67
N VAL A 214 16.11 -24.89 -5.93
CA VAL A 214 15.38 -23.68 -6.30
C VAL A 214 15.93 -22.52 -5.50
N HIS A 215 16.47 -21.52 -6.20
CA HIS A 215 16.99 -20.30 -5.58
C HIS A 215 15.89 -19.24 -5.58
N LEU A 216 15.43 -18.88 -4.38
CA LEU A 216 14.45 -17.85 -4.14
C LEU A 216 15.09 -16.63 -3.51
N ILE A 217 14.72 -15.45 -3.99
CA ILE A 217 14.96 -14.19 -3.29
C ILE A 217 13.63 -13.79 -2.68
N GLU A 218 13.58 -13.67 -1.35
CA GLU A 218 12.45 -13.00 -0.72
C GLU A 218 12.40 -11.59 -1.28
N LEU A 219 11.25 -11.22 -1.82
CA LEU A 219 11.03 -9.86 -2.26
C LEU A 219 11.02 -9.02 -1.01
N ASP A 220 12.18 -8.46 -0.70
CA ASP A 220 12.27 -7.44 0.32
C ASP A 220 11.51 -6.24 -0.19
N ASP A 221 10.86 -5.59 0.75
CA ASP A 221 10.35 -4.24 0.58
C ASP A 221 11.51 -3.22 0.50
N ASP A 222 12.80 -3.63 0.30
CA ASP A 222 13.97 -2.74 0.47
C ASP A 222 15.21 -2.93 -0.48
N GLU A 223 15.50 -4.04 -1.19
CA GLU A 223 16.81 -4.16 -1.92
C GLU A 223 16.78 -4.81 -3.34
N ASN A 224 17.22 -4.05 -4.37
CA ASN A 224 17.86 -4.53 -5.61
C ASN A 224 18.69 -3.39 -6.25
N GLU A 225 20.00 -3.41 -6.07
CA GLU A 225 21.01 -2.64 -6.84
C GLU A 225 22.17 -3.59 -7.18
N PRO A 226 22.80 -3.48 -8.38
CA PRO A 226 24.21 -3.09 -8.33
C PRO A 226 24.74 -2.23 -9.50
N SER A 227 25.46 -1.19 -9.11
CA SER A 227 26.87 -0.87 -9.46
C SER A 227 27.22 0.14 -10.57
N ALA A 228 27.89 1.20 -10.10
CA ALA A 228 29.21 1.70 -10.51
C ALA A 228 29.37 2.70 -11.69
N THR A 229 29.67 3.94 -11.28
CA THR A 229 30.86 4.78 -11.61
C THR A 229 30.91 5.72 -12.83
N ALA A 230 31.60 6.85 -12.55
CA ALA A 230 32.35 7.79 -13.41
C ALA A 230 31.59 9.06 -13.89
N THR A 231 31.86 10.24 -13.29
CA THR A 231 32.67 11.40 -13.79
C THR A 231 31.99 12.18 -14.93
N ASP A 232 31.98 13.50 -15.07
CA ASP A 232 32.74 14.63 -14.52
C ASP A 232 31.99 15.95 -14.85
N ASN A 233 32.14 16.93 -13.97
CA ASN A 233 32.28 18.38 -14.18
C ASN A 233 31.47 19.27 -15.18
N MET A 234 31.16 20.45 -14.61
CA MET A 234 31.20 21.83 -15.17
C MET A 234 29.91 22.48 -15.72
N LEU A 235 29.35 23.34 -14.85
CA LEU A 235 28.73 24.65 -15.12
C LEU A 235 29.61 25.53 -16.06
N PRO A 236 29.08 26.54 -16.80
CA PRO A 236 28.44 27.69 -16.15
C PRO A 236 27.37 28.51 -16.92
N THR A 237 26.55 29.18 -16.11
CA THR A 237 25.95 30.54 -16.18
C THR A 237 25.67 31.22 -17.53
N GLY A 238 24.46 31.78 -17.66
CA GLY A 238 24.18 32.89 -18.58
C GLY A 238 22.72 33.34 -18.57
N THR A 239 22.45 34.45 -17.88
CA THR A 239 21.17 35.19 -17.88
C THR A 239 21.03 36.08 -19.12
N ALA A 240 19.84 36.13 -19.75
CA ALA A 240 19.27 37.35 -20.34
C ALA A 240 17.79 37.17 -20.71
N SER A 241 17.01 38.15 -20.29
CA SER A 241 15.57 38.39 -20.45
C SER A 241 15.14 38.69 -21.90
N HIS A 242 13.91 38.31 -22.28
CA HIS A 242 12.99 39.17 -23.02
C HIS A 242 11.53 38.70 -22.89
N GLU A 243 10.64 39.69 -22.95
CA GLU A 243 9.30 39.76 -22.39
C GLU A 243 8.16 39.18 -23.25
N ASN A 244 7.09 38.81 -22.54
CA ASN A 244 5.67 38.92 -22.90
C ASN A 244 5.16 38.21 -24.17
N SER A 245 4.71 36.98 -23.96
CA SER A 245 3.36 36.59 -24.39
C SER A 245 2.55 36.25 -23.14
N SER A 246 1.38 36.86 -23.01
CA SER A 246 0.49 36.72 -21.85
C SER A 246 -0.12 35.31 -21.82
N PHE A 247 0.63 34.38 -21.24
CA PHE A 247 0.15 33.08 -20.80
C PHE A 247 -0.52 33.23 -19.44
N THR A 248 -1.73 32.70 -19.30
CA THR A 248 -2.38 32.52 -17.99
C THR A 248 -2.12 31.08 -17.55
N PRO A 249 -1.25 30.86 -16.55
CA PRO A 249 -0.80 29.54 -16.16
C PRO A 249 -1.90 28.71 -15.48
N ALA A 250 -1.76 27.38 -15.58
CA ALA A 250 -2.59 26.40 -14.90
C ALA A 250 -2.46 26.55 -13.38
N ARG A 251 -3.49 27.07 -12.71
CA ARG A 251 -3.51 27.17 -11.25
C ARG A 251 -3.90 25.82 -10.64
N GLY A 252 -2.90 25.07 -10.19
CA GLY A 252 -2.98 24.45 -8.86
C GLY A 252 -3.33 25.57 -7.89
N THR A 253 -4.46 25.44 -7.20
CA THR A 253 -5.23 26.53 -6.57
C THR A 253 -4.39 27.67 -5.98
N ASP A 254 -4.56 28.88 -6.54
CA ASP A 254 -3.99 30.15 -6.07
C ASP A 254 -4.76 30.65 -4.85
N VAL A 255 -4.81 29.80 -3.84
CA VAL A 255 -5.62 29.95 -2.65
C VAL A 255 -4.68 30.36 -1.54
N ALA A 256 -4.67 31.66 -1.23
CA ALA A 256 -3.98 32.19 -0.06
C ALA A 256 -4.92 32.18 1.14
N LEU A 257 -4.75 31.19 2.02
CA LEU A 257 -5.53 31.07 3.24
C LEU A 257 -4.71 31.62 4.40
N ALA A 258 -5.24 32.62 5.09
CA ALA A 258 -4.63 33.09 6.33
C ALA A 258 -4.65 31.95 7.37
N PRO A 259 -3.60 31.78 8.21
CA PRO A 259 -3.58 30.76 9.26
C PRO A 259 -4.77 30.86 10.23
N SER A 260 -5.32 32.08 10.39
CA SER A 260 -6.48 32.41 11.22
C SER A 260 -7.84 32.16 10.54
N VAL A 261 -7.87 31.71 9.28
CA VAL A 261 -9.13 31.47 8.55
C VAL A 261 -10.00 30.50 9.32
N LYS A 262 -11.27 30.86 9.49
CA LYS A 262 -12.26 30.04 10.19
C LYS A 262 -12.96 29.16 9.17
N TRP A 263 -13.20 27.92 9.55
CA TRP A 263 -13.87 26.93 8.70
C TRP A 263 -15.22 26.56 9.28
N SER A 264 -16.22 26.43 8.41
CA SER A 264 -17.44 25.72 8.75
C SER A 264 -17.09 24.25 8.90
N LEU A 265 -17.23 23.73 10.13
CA LEU A 265 -17.00 22.30 10.40
C LEU A 265 -18.18 21.42 9.99
N LYS A 266 -19.28 22.02 9.51
CA LYS A 266 -20.42 21.31 8.93
C LYS A 266 -20.18 21.15 7.43
N GLY A 267 -19.80 19.94 7.02
CA GLY A 267 -19.68 19.57 5.62
C GLY A 267 -21.04 19.52 4.93
N THR A 268 -21.07 19.90 3.66
CA THR A 268 -22.24 19.72 2.77
C THR A 268 -21.90 18.67 1.73
N THR A 269 -22.76 17.66 1.55
CA THR A 269 -22.57 16.69 0.47
C THR A 269 -22.88 17.35 -0.87
N VAL A 270 -21.92 17.31 -1.79
CA VAL A 270 -21.99 17.99 -3.10
C VAL A 270 -21.91 17.04 -4.29
N ALA A 271 -21.52 15.78 -4.06
CA ALA A 271 -21.61 14.70 -5.03
C ALA A 271 -21.83 13.36 -4.29
N GLY A 272 -22.58 12.44 -4.90
CA GLY A 272 -22.98 11.18 -4.26
C GLY A 272 -23.92 11.39 -3.06
N GLY A 273 -23.74 10.59 -2.01
CA GLY A 273 -24.52 10.73 -0.76
C GLY A 273 -25.88 10.03 -0.73
N HIS A 274 -26.26 9.35 -1.81
CA HIS A 274 -27.47 8.53 -1.90
C HIS A 274 -27.16 7.03 -1.76
N GLY A 275 -26.16 6.71 -0.93
CA GLY A 275 -25.65 5.36 -0.73
C GLY A 275 -24.73 4.89 -1.85
N LYS A 276 -24.19 3.68 -1.63
CA LYS A 276 -23.38 2.94 -2.60
C LYS A 276 -24.21 2.56 -3.83
N GLY A 277 -23.72 2.81 -5.04
CA GLY A 277 -24.34 2.27 -6.24
C GLY A 277 -23.93 2.93 -7.54
N ARG A 278 -24.66 2.63 -8.63
CA ARG A 278 -24.33 3.01 -10.02
C ARG A 278 -25.23 4.10 -10.58
N GLU A 279 -26.26 4.51 -9.87
CA GLU A 279 -27.15 5.60 -10.31
C GLU A 279 -26.38 6.93 -10.43
N LEU A 280 -26.94 7.89 -11.15
CA LEU A 280 -26.28 9.17 -11.41
C LEU A 280 -26.15 10.05 -10.16
N ASN A 281 -26.90 9.78 -9.09
CA ASN A 281 -26.76 10.42 -7.78
C ASN A 281 -25.98 9.57 -6.77
N GLN A 282 -25.40 8.44 -7.20
CA GLN A 282 -24.63 7.52 -6.36
C GLN A 282 -23.17 7.44 -6.80
N LEU A 283 -22.33 7.04 -5.85
CA LEU A 283 -20.92 6.72 -6.06
C LEU A 283 -20.65 5.33 -5.46
N ASP A 284 -19.55 4.70 -5.85
CA ASP A 284 -19.02 3.49 -5.25
C ASP A 284 -17.50 3.65 -5.09
N HIS A 285 -17.08 3.81 -3.83
CA HIS A 285 -15.68 4.02 -3.45
C HIS A 285 -14.96 5.10 -4.29
N PRO A 286 -15.46 6.36 -4.29
CA PRO A 286 -14.80 7.45 -4.99
C PRO A 286 -13.40 7.68 -4.42
N ARG A 287 -12.39 7.98 -5.26
CA ARG A 287 -10.97 8.08 -4.85
C ARG A 287 -10.46 9.53 -4.95
N GLY A 288 -9.99 9.92 -6.13
CA GLY A 288 -9.56 11.27 -6.45
C GLY A 288 -10.71 12.16 -6.91
N LEU A 289 -10.51 13.47 -6.79
CA LEU A 289 -11.46 14.48 -7.25
C LEU A 289 -10.71 15.72 -7.75
N TYR A 290 -11.35 16.47 -8.65
CA TYR A 290 -10.87 17.77 -9.12
C TYR A 290 -12.02 18.75 -9.19
N VAL A 291 -11.83 19.95 -8.64
CA VAL A 291 -12.81 21.04 -8.76
C VAL A 291 -12.33 22.04 -9.79
N HIS A 292 -13.11 22.21 -10.86
CA HIS A 292 -12.82 23.15 -11.93
C HIS A 292 -13.28 24.59 -11.57
N ASP A 293 -12.82 25.59 -12.32
CA ASP A 293 -13.09 27.01 -12.04
C ASP A 293 -14.58 27.39 -12.13
N ASP A 294 -15.34 26.66 -12.95
CA ASP A 294 -16.80 26.77 -13.04
C ASP A 294 -17.53 26.02 -11.91
N LEU A 295 -16.78 25.54 -10.91
CA LEU A 295 -17.22 24.75 -9.77
C LEU A 295 -17.81 23.38 -10.13
N THR A 296 -17.55 22.89 -11.36
CA THR A 296 -17.83 21.50 -11.70
C THR A 296 -16.85 20.58 -10.95
N ILE A 297 -17.40 19.60 -10.25
CA ILE A 297 -16.66 18.60 -9.49
C ILE A 297 -16.52 17.35 -10.37
N TYR A 298 -15.30 16.96 -10.69
CA TYR A 298 -14.99 15.69 -11.33
C TYR A 298 -14.56 14.69 -10.26
N VAL A 299 -15.13 13.49 -10.28
CA VAL A 299 -14.88 12.45 -9.26
C VAL A 299 -14.50 11.16 -9.96
N ALA A 300 -13.38 10.56 -9.54
CA ALA A 300 -12.99 9.22 -9.93
C ALA A 300 -13.80 8.20 -9.14
N ASP A 301 -14.89 7.70 -9.75
CA ASP A 301 -15.81 6.72 -9.18
C ASP A 301 -15.28 5.30 -9.47
N GLY A 302 -14.27 4.92 -8.66
CA GLY A 302 -13.34 3.84 -8.96
C GLY A 302 -14.00 2.48 -9.18
N ASP A 303 -14.86 2.07 -8.24
CA ASP A 303 -15.52 0.75 -8.29
C ASP A 303 -16.65 0.72 -9.33
N ASN A 304 -17.04 1.89 -9.86
CA ASN A 304 -17.95 2.00 -10.99
C ASN A 304 -17.26 2.20 -12.35
N GLN A 305 -15.92 2.25 -12.37
CA GLN A 305 -15.11 2.37 -13.57
C GLN A 305 -15.47 3.58 -14.44
N ARG A 306 -15.73 4.72 -13.79
CA ARG A 306 -16.19 5.93 -14.48
C ARG A 306 -15.64 7.20 -13.82
N ILE A 307 -15.60 8.27 -14.60
CA ILE A 307 -15.46 9.63 -14.08
C ILE A 307 -16.83 10.28 -14.15
N MET A 308 -17.25 10.84 -13.03
CA MET A 308 -18.51 11.58 -12.91
C MET A 308 -18.23 13.08 -12.81
N ALA A 309 -19.03 13.89 -13.49
CA ALA A 309 -19.03 15.34 -13.35
C ALA A 309 -20.31 15.81 -12.66
N TRP A 310 -20.16 16.66 -11.64
CA TRP A 310 -21.24 17.36 -10.94
C TRP A 310 -21.07 18.87 -11.12
N PRO A 311 -21.82 19.49 -12.05
CA PRO A 311 -21.91 20.95 -12.13
C PRO A 311 -22.45 21.55 -10.82
N LEU A 312 -22.15 22.83 -10.56
CA LEU A 312 -22.60 23.52 -9.36
C LEU A 312 -24.14 23.41 -9.19
N GLY A 313 -24.56 22.91 -8.03
CA GLY A 313 -25.98 22.77 -7.67
C GLY A 313 -26.69 21.55 -8.28
N ALA A 314 -25.99 20.71 -9.05
CA ALA A 314 -26.58 19.51 -9.61
C ALA A 314 -26.91 18.48 -8.52
N THR A 315 -28.09 17.86 -8.60
CA THR A 315 -28.53 16.78 -7.69
C THR A 315 -28.10 15.39 -8.16
N GLN A 316 -27.64 15.28 -9.40
CA GLN A 316 -27.13 14.06 -10.04
C GLN A 316 -25.99 14.45 -10.98
N GLY A 317 -25.02 13.56 -11.11
CA GLY A 317 -23.86 13.75 -11.94
C GLY A 317 -24.07 13.24 -13.36
N GLN A 318 -23.05 13.41 -14.18
CA GLN A 318 -23.01 12.95 -15.55
C GLN A 318 -21.76 12.10 -15.74
N VAL A 319 -21.90 10.95 -16.41
CA VAL A 319 -20.74 10.14 -16.80
C VAL A 319 -20.01 10.86 -17.92
N VAL A 320 -18.78 11.32 -17.67
CA VAL A 320 -17.98 12.06 -18.65
C VAL A 320 -16.82 11.24 -19.23
N ALA A 321 -16.43 10.15 -18.56
CA ALA A 321 -15.49 9.16 -19.07
C ALA A 321 -15.77 7.77 -18.47
N GLY A 322 -15.46 6.72 -19.23
CA GLY A 322 -15.70 5.33 -18.79
C GLY A 322 -17.20 4.98 -18.69
N GLY A 323 -17.57 4.16 -17.70
CA GLY A 323 -18.96 3.73 -17.46
C GLY A 323 -19.45 2.57 -18.33
N ASN A 324 -18.66 2.14 -19.31
CA ASN A 324 -18.97 1.06 -20.26
C ASN A 324 -18.47 -0.32 -19.79
N GLY A 325 -18.52 -0.56 -18.47
CA GLY A 325 -17.95 -1.75 -17.83
C GLY A 325 -16.43 -1.69 -17.65
N CYS A 326 -15.90 -2.63 -16.85
CA CYS A 326 -14.47 -2.77 -16.64
C CYS A 326 -13.77 -3.32 -17.89
N GLY A 327 -12.61 -2.77 -18.22
CA GLY A 327 -11.80 -3.25 -19.34
C GLY A 327 -10.71 -2.26 -19.73
N ASN A 328 -9.91 -2.62 -20.73
CA ASN A 328 -8.76 -1.85 -21.21
C ASN A 328 -9.01 -1.14 -22.55
N GLY A 329 -10.22 -1.24 -23.11
CA GLY A 329 -10.60 -0.49 -24.31
C GLY A 329 -10.47 1.02 -24.10
N LEU A 330 -10.31 1.79 -25.19
CA LEU A 330 -10.21 3.26 -25.11
C LEU A 330 -11.52 3.93 -24.66
N HIS A 331 -12.64 3.21 -24.66
CA HIS A 331 -13.93 3.67 -24.15
C HIS A 331 -14.23 3.13 -22.73
N GLN A 332 -13.26 2.46 -22.09
CA GLN A 332 -13.37 1.83 -20.79
C GLN A 332 -12.28 2.33 -19.84
N LEU A 333 -12.57 2.24 -18.54
CA LEU A 333 -11.63 2.47 -17.45
C LEU A 333 -11.63 1.24 -16.53
N HIS A 334 -10.62 1.12 -15.68
CA HIS A 334 -10.49 0.04 -14.71
C HIS A 334 -9.89 0.59 -13.41
N TYR A 335 -10.77 0.82 -12.42
CA TYR A 335 -10.46 1.47 -11.15
C TYR A 335 -9.73 2.81 -11.31
N PRO A 336 -10.36 3.81 -11.94
CA PRO A 336 -9.76 5.13 -12.00
C PRO A 336 -9.50 5.66 -10.58
N SER A 337 -8.30 6.16 -10.34
CA SER A 337 -7.86 6.55 -8.99
C SER A 337 -7.79 8.06 -8.79
N ASP A 338 -7.48 8.82 -9.85
CA ASP A 338 -7.36 10.27 -9.79
C ASP A 338 -7.65 10.93 -11.15
N ILE A 339 -7.95 12.22 -11.11
CA ILE A 339 -8.39 13.02 -12.26
C ILE A 339 -7.92 14.48 -12.10
N ILE A 340 -7.45 15.09 -13.17
CA ILE A 340 -7.31 16.56 -13.30
C ILE A 340 -7.83 17.02 -14.67
N VAL A 341 -7.92 18.34 -14.87
CA VAL A 341 -8.22 18.94 -16.16
C VAL A 341 -6.97 19.63 -16.70
N ASP A 342 -6.50 19.21 -17.87
CA ASP A 342 -5.60 20.01 -18.69
C ASP A 342 -6.41 21.09 -19.40
N ARG A 343 -6.22 22.33 -18.94
CA ARG A 343 -6.93 23.52 -19.42
C ARG A 343 -6.50 23.95 -20.81
N SER A 344 -5.26 23.66 -21.19
CA SER A 344 -4.72 24.07 -22.48
C SER A 344 -5.36 23.30 -23.64
N THR A 345 -5.74 22.05 -23.37
CA THR A 345 -6.35 21.15 -24.36
C THR A 345 -7.81 20.81 -24.08
N ASP A 346 -8.38 21.32 -22.98
CA ASP A 346 -9.73 21.01 -22.49
C ASP A 346 -9.95 19.48 -22.31
N THR A 347 -8.94 18.82 -21.72
CA THR A 347 -8.87 17.35 -21.59
C THR A 347 -8.91 16.93 -20.13
N LEU A 348 -9.72 15.91 -19.82
CA LEU A 348 -9.64 15.15 -18.57
C LEU A 348 -8.42 14.24 -18.60
N VAL A 349 -7.51 14.38 -17.65
CA VAL A 349 -6.31 13.52 -17.52
C VAL A 349 -6.54 12.58 -16.33
N ILE A 350 -6.66 11.28 -16.62
CA ILE A 350 -7.20 10.27 -15.70
C ILE A 350 -6.16 9.19 -15.41
N CYS A 351 -5.92 8.91 -14.13
CA CYS A 351 -5.20 7.71 -13.69
C CYS A 351 -6.11 6.49 -13.87
N ASP A 352 -5.79 5.60 -14.81
CA ASP A 352 -6.51 4.35 -15.05
C ASP A 352 -5.74 3.18 -14.42
N TRP A 353 -5.71 3.19 -13.07
CA TRP A 353 -4.77 2.45 -12.23
C TRP A 353 -4.59 0.97 -12.60
N ARG A 354 -5.67 0.20 -12.70
CA ARG A 354 -5.55 -1.25 -12.99
C ARG A 354 -5.21 -1.56 -14.44
N ASN A 355 -5.41 -0.61 -15.35
CA ASN A 355 -4.94 -0.71 -16.72
C ASN A 355 -3.49 -0.20 -16.89
N ARG A 356 -2.85 0.27 -15.81
CA ARG A 356 -1.47 0.72 -15.76
C ARG A 356 -1.17 1.82 -16.78
N ARG A 357 -2.03 2.82 -16.87
CA ARG A 357 -1.94 3.90 -17.85
C ARG A 357 -2.58 5.19 -17.36
N VAL A 358 -2.15 6.31 -17.92
CA VAL A 358 -2.85 7.59 -17.85
C VAL A 358 -3.54 7.85 -19.19
N VAL A 359 -4.82 8.22 -19.15
CA VAL A 359 -5.61 8.52 -20.35
C VAL A 359 -6.10 9.95 -20.37
N GLY A 360 -6.03 10.58 -21.53
CA GLY A 360 -6.63 11.87 -21.82
C GLY A 360 -7.99 11.67 -22.47
N TRP A 361 -9.03 12.27 -21.93
CA TRP A 361 -10.40 12.19 -22.45
C TRP A 361 -10.94 13.59 -22.74
N PRO A 362 -11.54 13.85 -23.92
CA PRO A 362 -12.13 15.17 -24.19
C PRO A 362 -13.17 15.50 -23.11
N ARG A 363 -13.05 16.67 -22.47
CA ARG A 363 -13.95 17.03 -21.36
C ARG A 363 -15.42 17.13 -21.79
N HIS A 364 -15.67 17.47 -23.06
CA HIS A 364 -17.00 17.53 -23.65
C HIS A 364 -17.13 16.58 -24.84
N GLY A 365 -18.25 15.84 -24.89
CA GLY A 365 -18.63 15.02 -26.05
C GLY A 365 -17.70 13.83 -26.37
N GLY A 366 -16.68 13.58 -25.56
CA GLY A 366 -15.71 12.49 -25.75
C GLY A 366 -16.32 11.11 -25.50
N LYS A 367 -16.23 10.21 -26.49
CA LYS A 367 -16.69 8.80 -26.37
C LYS A 367 -15.59 7.81 -26.03
N LYS A 368 -14.32 8.23 -26.15
CA LYS A 368 -13.13 7.42 -25.89
C LYS A 368 -11.96 8.33 -25.51
N GLY A 369 -11.06 7.80 -24.70
CA GLY A 369 -9.80 8.44 -24.36
C GLY A 369 -8.68 8.12 -25.35
N LYS A 370 -7.54 8.78 -25.12
CA LYS A 370 -6.24 8.56 -25.75
C LYS A 370 -5.25 8.22 -24.64
N ILE A 371 -4.40 7.23 -24.84
CA ILE A 371 -3.32 6.93 -23.89
C ILE A 371 -2.30 8.08 -23.93
N LEU A 372 -2.03 8.67 -22.78
CA LEU A 372 -1.01 9.71 -22.60
C LEU A 372 0.29 9.11 -22.06
N VAL A 373 0.16 8.17 -21.13
CA VAL A 373 1.27 7.42 -20.53
C VAL A 373 0.84 5.96 -20.38
N ASP A 374 1.71 5.01 -20.71
CA ASP A 374 1.48 3.58 -20.51
C ASP A 374 2.51 2.98 -19.53
N ASN A 375 2.27 1.73 -19.13
CA ASN A 375 3.14 0.97 -18.23
C ASN A 375 3.49 1.68 -16.91
N ILE A 376 2.52 2.39 -16.34
CA ILE A 376 2.63 3.11 -15.07
C ILE A 376 1.53 2.68 -14.12
N ASP A 377 1.85 2.23 -12.91
CA ASP A 377 0.85 1.90 -11.88
C ASP A 377 0.37 3.18 -11.20
N CYS A 378 -0.27 4.05 -11.98
CA CYS A 378 -0.63 5.39 -11.58
C CYS A 378 -1.66 5.38 -10.44
N PHE A 379 -1.44 6.19 -9.40
CA PHE A 379 -2.42 6.41 -8.33
C PHE A 379 -2.89 7.86 -8.26
N GLY A 380 -1.96 8.81 -8.18
CA GLY A 380 -2.21 10.24 -8.18
C GLY A 380 -1.52 10.93 -9.36
N LEU A 381 -2.07 12.06 -9.78
CA LEU A 381 -1.49 12.88 -10.84
C LEU A 381 -1.64 14.38 -10.54
N THR A 382 -0.74 15.19 -11.08
CA THR A 382 -0.85 16.66 -11.11
C THR A 382 -0.14 17.20 -12.35
N MET A 383 -0.40 18.45 -12.71
CA MET A 383 0.25 19.09 -13.85
C MET A 383 0.71 20.50 -13.46
N ASP A 384 1.89 20.88 -13.93
CA ASP A 384 2.41 22.23 -13.73
C ASP A 384 1.93 23.19 -14.83
N ASP A 385 2.32 24.45 -14.70
CA ASP A 385 1.99 25.51 -15.65
C ASP A 385 2.81 25.47 -16.95
N HIS A 386 3.86 24.66 -17.01
CA HIS A 386 4.62 24.36 -18.22
C HIS A 386 4.04 23.17 -19.00
N GLY A 387 2.99 22.53 -18.49
CA GLY A 387 2.33 21.38 -19.11
C GLY A 387 3.03 20.04 -18.87
N PHE A 388 3.93 19.95 -17.87
CA PHE A 388 4.46 18.68 -17.43
C PHE A 388 3.46 17.95 -16.53
N LEU A 389 3.20 16.69 -16.88
CA LEU A 389 2.36 15.79 -16.10
C LEU A 389 3.24 15.02 -15.11
N TYR A 390 2.90 15.09 -13.83
CA TYR A 390 3.54 14.35 -12.75
C TYR A 390 2.61 13.26 -12.28
N VAL A 391 3.11 12.03 -12.16
CA VAL A 391 2.30 10.86 -11.82
C VAL A 391 3.03 10.05 -10.76
N THR A 392 2.35 9.71 -9.67
CA THR A 392 2.87 8.72 -8.71
C THR A 392 2.72 7.33 -9.30
N ASP A 393 3.83 6.59 -9.37
CA ASP A 393 3.82 5.17 -9.65
C ASP A 393 3.79 4.42 -8.31
N PHE A 394 2.61 3.87 -8.00
CA PHE A 394 2.35 3.22 -6.73
C PHE A 394 3.21 1.97 -6.53
N VAL A 395 3.55 1.25 -7.60
CA VAL A 395 4.28 -0.02 -7.55
C VAL A 395 5.78 0.20 -7.67
N ARG A 396 6.22 1.25 -8.36
CA ARG A 396 7.64 1.62 -8.46
C ARG A 396 8.11 2.55 -7.35
N HIS A 397 7.21 3.00 -6.47
CA HIS A 397 7.56 3.82 -5.30
C HIS A 397 8.26 5.13 -5.67
N GLU A 398 7.74 5.79 -6.71
CA GLU A 398 8.38 6.97 -7.29
C GLU A 398 7.35 7.92 -7.90
N VAL A 399 7.78 9.15 -8.19
CA VAL A 399 7.03 10.10 -9.02
C VAL A 399 7.77 10.29 -10.32
N ARG A 400 7.03 10.17 -11.43
CA ARG A 400 7.54 10.41 -12.77
C ARG A 400 6.94 11.68 -13.37
N ARG A 401 7.78 12.46 -14.04
CA ARG A 401 7.42 13.64 -14.83
C ARG A 401 7.44 13.28 -16.31
N PHE A 402 6.37 13.65 -17.01
CA PHE A 402 6.18 13.42 -18.45
C PHE A 402 5.94 14.75 -19.15
N ARG A 403 6.46 14.88 -20.38
CA ARG A 403 6.05 15.94 -21.30
C ARG A 403 5.09 15.34 -22.32
N SER A 404 3.94 15.97 -22.50
CA SER A 404 2.88 15.48 -23.37
C SER A 404 3.29 15.48 -24.85
N ASP A 405 3.85 14.37 -25.35
CA ASP A 405 4.15 14.02 -26.76
C ASP A 405 5.54 13.39 -27.02
N ALA A 406 6.47 13.44 -26.07
CA ALA A 406 7.89 13.17 -26.37
C ALA A 406 8.53 11.99 -25.61
N ASP A 407 8.02 11.58 -24.44
CA ASP A 407 8.66 10.56 -23.60
C ASP A 407 7.63 9.64 -22.95
N SER A 408 7.59 8.38 -23.38
CA SER A 408 6.67 7.37 -22.84
C SER A 408 7.15 6.79 -21.50
N GLN A 409 8.44 6.94 -21.16
CA GLN A 409 9.00 6.42 -19.91
C GLN A 409 8.96 7.47 -18.79
N GLY A 410 9.10 8.74 -19.13
CA GLY A 410 9.14 9.85 -18.18
C GLY A 410 10.42 9.85 -17.35
N THR A 411 10.66 10.98 -16.68
CA THR A 411 11.82 11.17 -15.79
C THR A 411 11.40 10.99 -14.34
N VAL A 412 12.16 10.21 -13.56
CA VAL A 412 11.94 10.11 -12.11
C VAL A 412 12.35 11.42 -11.45
N VAL A 413 11.45 12.01 -10.66
CA VAL A 413 11.64 13.33 -10.03
C VAL A 413 11.49 13.31 -8.50
N ALA A 414 11.00 12.21 -7.93
CA ALA A 414 11.02 11.94 -6.49
C ALA A 414 10.95 10.43 -6.24
N GLY A 415 11.56 9.96 -5.16
CA GLY A 415 11.77 8.52 -4.93
C GLY A 415 12.75 7.93 -5.95
N GLY A 416 12.48 6.70 -6.42
CA GLY A 416 13.30 6.01 -7.42
C GLY A 416 14.51 5.28 -6.87
N ASN A 417 14.78 5.39 -5.57
CA ASN A 417 15.86 4.69 -4.86
C ASN A 417 15.35 3.46 -4.10
N GLY A 418 14.36 2.78 -4.68
CA GLY A 418 13.63 1.68 -4.06
C GLY A 418 12.54 2.13 -3.09
N ILE A 419 11.77 1.14 -2.66
CA ILE A 419 10.83 1.25 -1.54
C ILE A 419 11.60 1.40 -0.23
N GLY A 420 11.07 2.19 0.70
CA GLY A 420 11.65 2.40 2.02
C GLY A 420 11.24 3.73 2.63
N ASN A 421 11.85 4.11 3.76
CA ASN A 421 11.48 5.30 4.54
C ASN A 421 12.59 6.34 4.66
N ARG A 422 13.71 6.19 3.94
CA ARG A 422 14.73 7.24 3.84
C ARG A 422 14.18 8.47 3.13
N ASN A 423 14.90 9.59 3.21
CA ASN A 423 14.46 10.84 2.60
C ASN A 423 14.54 10.81 1.06
N ASP A 424 15.27 9.88 0.47
CA ASP A 424 15.40 9.65 -0.98
C ASP A 424 14.46 8.54 -1.50
N GLN A 425 13.62 7.97 -0.63
CA GLN A 425 12.72 6.85 -0.92
C GLN A 425 11.26 7.21 -0.62
N LEU A 426 10.35 6.45 -1.23
CA LEU A 426 8.91 6.49 -0.96
C LEU A 426 8.40 5.07 -0.70
N ASN A 427 7.25 4.93 -0.04
CA ASN A 427 6.56 3.67 0.18
C ASN A 427 5.06 3.80 -0.13
N TRP A 428 4.65 3.22 -1.27
CA TRP A 428 3.31 3.29 -1.83
C TRP A 428 2.78 4.73 -1.95
N PRO A 429 3.50 5.63 -2.65
CA PRO A 429 3.08 7.02 -2.75
C PRO A 429 1.69 7.12 -3.38
N ALA A 430 0.81 7.88 -2.74
CA ALA A 430 -0.60 8.00 -3.12
C ALA A 430 -0.81 9.24 -4.00
N HIS A 431 -1.35 10.34 -3.45
CA HIS A 431 -1.55 11.59 -4.18
C HIS A 431 -0.31 12.49 -4.10
N LEU A 432 -0.26 13.46 -5.01
CA LEU A 432 0.77 14.48 -5.05
C LEU A 432 0.19 15.85 -5.39
N PHE A 433 0.91 16.89 -5.00
CA PHE A 433 0.64 18.27 -5.36
C PHE A 433 1.95 18.92 -5.82
N ILE A 434 1.86 19.86 -6.77
CA ILE A 434 3.00 20.68 -7.17
C ILE A 434 2.68 22.15 -6.89
N ASP A 435 3.57 22.84 -6.18
CA ASP A 435 3.44 24.27 -5.90
C ASP A 435 4.01 25.14 -7.03
N ARG A 436 3.94 26.47 -6.88
CA ARG A 436 4.44 27.44 -7.87
C ARG A 436 5.97 27.50 -7.95
N ASP A 437 6.65 26.98 -6.93
CA ASP A 437 8.11 26.88 -6.91
C ASP A 437 8.55 25.52 -7.49
N HIS A 438 7.65 24.81 -8.19
CA HIS A 438 7.84 23.47 -8.75
C HIS A 438 8.26 22.42 -7.71
N SER A 439 7.93 22.65 -6.44
CA SER A 439 8.16 21.67 -5.40
C SER A 439 7.02 20.66 -5.36
N LEU A 440 7.39 19.38 -5.35
CA LEU A 440 6.47 18.26 -5.25
C LEU A 440 6.21 17.93 -3.80
N TYR A 441 4.94 17.81 -3.44
CA TYR A 441 4.47 17.31 -2.16
C TYR A 441 3.78 15.99 -2.39
N ILE A 442 4.26 14.94 -1.73
CA ILE A 442 3.87 13.57 -2.02
C ILE A 442 3.40 12.94 -0.73
N SER A 443 2.20 12.38 -0.76
CA SER A 443 1.72 11.54 0.32
C SER A 443 2.41 10.19 0.23
N ASP A 444 3.37 9.99 1.12
CA ASP A 444 4.12 8.77 1.29
C ASP A 444 3.33 7.84 2.23
N ASP A 445 2.31 7.20 1.64
CA ASP A 445 1.17 6.59 2.33
C ASP A 445 1.58 5.62 3.44
N TYR A 446 2.41 4.64 3.08
CA TYR A 446 2.78 3.56 3.99
C TYR A 446 3.82 4.01 5.03
N ASN A 447 4.58 5.06 4.73
CA ASN A 447 5.46 5.71 5.71
C ASN A 447 4.73 6.74 6.59
N HIS A 448 3.43 6.96 6.36
CA HIS A 448 2.56 7.83 7.17
C HIS A 448 3.12 9.25 7.29
N ARG A 449 3.55 9.80 6.17
CA ARG A 449 4.15 11.13 6.09
C ARG A 449 3.83 11.82 4.77
N VAL A 450 4.02 13.13 4.74
CA VAL A 450 4.05 13.92 3.51
C VAL A 450 5.49 14.39 3.30
N MET A 451 6.00 14.13 2.11
CA MET A 451 7.35 14.52 1.71
C MET A 451 7.31 15.70 0.75
N LYS A 452 8.19 16.68 0.93
CA LYS A 452 8.45 17.77 -0.02
C LYS A 452 9.77 17.53 -0.75
N TRP A 453 9.74 17.49 -2.08
CA TRP A 453 10.90 17.52 -2.97
C TRP A 453 10.95 18.86 -3.70
N VAL A 454 12.06 19.58 -3.58
CA VAL A 454 12.33 20.75 -4.42
C VAL A 454 12.87 20.28 -5.76
N GLU A 455 12.62 21.02 -6.84
CA GLU A 455 13.09 20.65 -8.17
C GLU A 455 14.61 20.38 -8.19
N GLY A 456 15.00 19.23 -8.76
CA GLY A 456 16.39 18.79 -8.85
C GLY A 456 17.00 18.23 -7.55
N ALA A 457 16.26 18.22 -6.44
CA ALA A 457 16.72 17.64 -5.19
C ALA A 457 16.87 16.11 -5.30
N LYS A 458 17.94 15.57 -4.70
CA LYS A 458 18.18 14.11 -4.64
C LYS A 458 17.36 13.41 -3.56
N GLU A 459 16.95 14.15 -2.54
CA GLU A 459 16.16 13.68 -1.41
C GLU A 459 15.10 14.73 -1.05
N GLY A 460 14.05 14.28 -0.38
CA GLY A 460 12.96 15.10 0.10
C GLY A 460 13.11 15.45 1.57
N SER A 461 12.12 16.18 2.09
CA SER A 461 12.01 16.55 3.50
C SER A 461 10.61 16.25 4.01
N VAL A 462 10.51 15.74 5.24
CA VAL A 462 9.20 15.51 5.88
C VAL A 462 8.57 16.85 6.23
N VAL A 463 7.35 17.10 5.75
CA VAL A 463 6.60 18.36 6.02
C VAL A 463 5.30 18.14 6.78
N ALA A 464 4.84 16.88 6.91
CA ALA A 464 3.77 16.47 7.81
C ALA A 464 3.92 14.99 8.19
N GLY A 465 3.52 14.61 9.40
CA GLY A 465 3.68 13.24 9.91
C GLY A 465 5.16 12.87 10.16
N GLY A 466 5.52 11.61 9.89
CA GLY A 466 6.91 11.12 10.02
C GLY A 466 7.34 10.74 11.44
N HIS A 467 6.42 10.75 12.41
CA HIS A 467 6.66 10.33 13.80
C HIS A 467 6.04 8.95 14.10
N GLY A 468 6.06 8.07 13.10
CA GLY A 468 5.42 6.75 13.16
C GLY A 468 3.91 6.78 12.88
N MET A 469 3.34 5.59 12.75
CA MET A 469 1.90 5.40 12.60
C MET A 469 1.18 5.76 13.90
N GLY A 470 0.20 6.65 13.84
CA GLY A 470 -0.62 6.96 15.02
C GLY A 470 -1.61 8.09 14.77
N ASN A 471 -2.19 8.61 15.86
CA ASN A 471 -3.24 9.63 15.82
C ASN A 471 -2.92 10.90 16.62
N GLU A 472 -1.69 11.01 17.14
CA GLU A 472 -1.20 12.26 17.74
C GLU A 472 -1.16 13.39 16.70
N MET A 473 -0.98 14.63 17.16
CA MET A 473 -1.02 15.80 16.28
C MET A 473 0.20 15.90 15.36
N ASN A 474 1.29 15.20 15.67
CA ASN A 474 2.48 15.05 14.83
C ASN A 474 2.50 13.73 14.03
N GLN A 475 1.47 12.89 14.14
CA GLN A 475 1.38 11.59 13.49
C GLN A 475 0.28 11.55 12.44
N LEU A 476 0.43 10.65 11.48
CA LEU A 476 -0.57 10.31 10.48
C LEU A 476 -0.75 8.78 10.44
N ARG A 477 -1.81 8.33 9.77
CA ARG A 477 -2.07 6.93 9.49
C ARG A 477 -2.64 6.79 8.08
N TYR A 478 -1.75 6.38 7.16
CA TYR A 478 -1.99 6.29 5.72
C TYR A 478 -2.33 7.66 5.11
N ALA A 479 -1.31 8.45 4.80
CA ALA A 479 -1.48 9.76 4.18
C ALA A 479 -2.00 9.59 2.74
N LYS A 480 -3.15 10.21 2.43
CA LYS A 480 -3.79 10.11 1.10
C LYS A 480 -3.78 11.44 0.34
N GLY A 481 -4.91 12.13 0.21
CA GLY A 481 -4.96 13.41 -0.49
C GLY A 481 -4.05 14.44 0.18
N VAL A 482 -3.34 15.24 -0.64
CA VAL A 482 -2.46 16.32 -0.17
C VAL A 482 -2.71 17.58 -1.00
N LEU A 483 -2.81 18.73 -0.34
CA LEU A 483 -2.90 20.06 -0.95
C LEU A 483 -2.05 21.04 -0.18
N ILE A 484 -1.57 22.08 -0.88
CA ILE A 484 -0.78 23.14 -0.28
C ILE A 484 -1.38 24.48 -0.68
N ASP A 485 -1.56 25.37 0.30
CA ASP A 485 -1.99 26.74 0.05
C ASP A 485 -0.80 27.67 -0.24
N ASN A 486 -1.08 28.89 -0.67
CA ASN A 486 -0.03 29.86 -1.03
C ASN A 486 0.84 30.30 0.15
N MET A 487 0.47 29.95 1.39
CA MET A 487 1.28 30.20 2.59
C MET A 487 2.17 28.99 2.95
N GLY A 488 2.16 27.93 2.13
CA GLY A 488 2.91 26.71 2.38
C GLY A 488 2.27 25.80 3.44
N THR A 489 1.01 26.03 3.81
CA THR A 489 0.30 25.14 4.74
C THR A 489 -0.05 23.84 4.02
N VAL A 490 0.32 22.71 4.62
CA VAL A 490 0.02 21.37 4.11
C VAL A 490 -1.33 20.91 4.65
N TYR A 491 -2.24 20.51 3.77
CA TYR A 491 -3.50 19.88 4.09
C TYR A 491 -3.40 18.42 3.67
N VAL A 492 -3.65 17.50 4.59
CA VAL A 492 -3.49 16.06 4.35
C VAL A 492 -4.69 15.29 4.84
N ALA A 493 -5.18 14.37 4.01
CA ALA A 493 -6.19 13.41 4.39
C ALA A 493 -5.50 12.26 5.14
N ASP A 494 -5.83 12.14 6.42
CA ASP A 494 -5.31 11.15 7.36
C ASP A 494 -6.32 10.00 7.43
N TRP A 495 -6.19 9.07 6.48
CA TRP A 495 -7.25 8.17 6.02
C TRP A 495 -7.87 7.31 7.14
N GLU A 496 -7.05 6.55 7.86
CA GLU A 496 -7.50 5.63 8.92
C GLU A 496 -7.81 6.37 10.23
N ASN A 497 -7.39 7.62 10.36
CA ASN A 497 -7.80 8.48 11.48
C ASN A 497 -9.07 9.29 11.15
N HIS A 498 -9.62 9.13 9.94
CA HIS A 498 -10.88 9.73 9.50
C HIS A 498 -10.93 11.25 9.71
N ARG A 499 -9.85 11.93 9.35
CA ARG A 499 -9.68 13.37 9.57
C ARG A 499 -8.84 14.01 8.47
N VAL A 500 -9.08 15.28 8.21
CA VAL A 500 -8.15 16.11 7.44
C VAL A 500 -7.35 16.95 8.42
N MET A 501 -6.03 16.86 8.33
CA MET A 501 -5.09 17.64 9.13
C MET A 501 -4.60 18.84 8.33
N ARG A 502 -4.29 19.93 9.03
CA ARG A 502 -3.53 21.06 8.48
C ARG A 502 -2.22 21.27 9.24
N TRP A 503 -1.15 21.55 8.51
CA TRP A 503 0.21 21.78 9.01
C TRP A 503 0.73 23.10 8.47
N PRO A 504 0.76 24.17 9.30
CA PRO A 504 1.42 25.40 8.92
C PRO A 504 2.91 25.15 8.59
N GLN A 505 3.45 25.91 7.65
CA GLN A 505 4.84 25.79 7.24
C GLN A 505 5.78 25.88 8.46
N GLY A 506 6.70 24.91 8.58
CA GLY A 506 7.68 24.85 9.67
C GLY A 506 7.13 24.36 11.02
N SER A 507 5.86 23.96 11.10
CA SER A 507 5.27 23.41 12.32
C SER A 507 5.76 21.98 12.60
N THR A 508 6.02 21.65 13.86
CA THR A 508 6.37 20.30 14.32
C THR A 508 5.17 19.38 14.52
N GLY A 509 3.95 19.93 14.44
CA GLY A 509 2.69 19.20 14.55
C GLY A 509 1.54 19.93 13.84
N GLY A 510 0.51 19.18 13.47
CA GLY A 510 -0.67 19.68 12.79
C GLY A 510 -1.82 19.99 13.74
N SER A 511 -2.95 20.34 13.15
CA SER A 511 -4.24 20.43 13.83
C SER A 511 -5.34 19.82 12.96
N VAL A 512 -6.35 19.23 13.60
CA VAL A 512 -7.52 18.72 12.90
C VAL A 512 -8.27 19.89 12.26
N LEU A 513 -8.40 19.89 10.94
CA LEU A 513 -9.17 20.87 10.20
C LEU A 513 -10.66 20.49 10.20
N VAL A 514 -10.96 19.30 9.70
CA VAL A 514 -12.31 18.71 9.62
C VAL A 514 -12.23 17.20 9.85
N GLY A 515 -13.35 16.58 10.25
CA GLY A 515 -13.36 15.17 10.64
C GLY A 515 -12.90 14.96 12.09
N GLY A 516 -12.36 13.76 12.37
CA GLY A 516 -11.72 13.43 13.66
C GLY A 516 -12.66 12.95 14.76
N ASN A 517 -13.98 12.84 14.51
CA ASN A 517 -14.93 12.22 15.44
C ASN A 517 -15.13 10.70 15.18
N GLY A 518 -14.08 10.03 14.73
CA GLY A 518 -14.09 8.60 14.41
C GLY A 518 -14.79 8.26 13.10
N GLN A 519 -14.83 6.95 12.81
CA GLN A 519 -15.46 6.39 11.62
C GLN A 519 -16.98 6.61 11.66
N GLY A 520 -17.57 7.08 10.57
CA GLY A 520 -19.02 7.20 10.44
C GLY A 520 -19.45 8.22 9.40
N ASN A 521 -20.77 8.45 9.30
CA ASN A 521 -21.37 9.36 8.33
C ASN A 521 -21.97 10.64 8.95
N GLY A 522 -21.90 10.77 10.27
CA GLY A 522 -22.43 11.90 11.03
C GLY A 522 -21.59 13.18 10.94
N PRO A 523 -21.98 14.24 11.65
CA PRO A 523 -21.23 15.50 11.68
C PRO A 523 -19.79 15.30 12.14
N LYS A 524 -18.83 15.83 11.38
CA LYS A 524 -17.38 15.67 11.61
C LYS A 524 -16.89 14.20 11.62
N GLN A 525 -17.63 13.28 11.01
CA GLN A 525 -17.19 11.91 10.81
C GLN A 525 -16.93 11.67 9.32
N PHE A 526 -15.90 10.89 9.06
CA PHE A 526 -15.59 10.34 7.74
C PHE A 526 -15.49 8.82 7.86
N ASP A 527 -15.58 8.13 6.74
CA ASP A 527 -15.24 6.71 6.63
C ASP A 527 -14.13 6.59 5.57
N GLY A 528 -12.90 6.86 5.99
CA GLY A 528 -11.74 7.00 5.10
C GLY A 528 -11.79 8.29 4.25
N CYS A 529 -11.09 9.34 4.67
CA CYS A 529 -10.95 10.54 3.84
C CYS A 529 -9.84 10.35 2.80
N GLY A 530 -10.18 10.48 1.53
CA GLY A 530 -9.30 10.22 0.38
C GLY A 530 -8.78 11.49 -0.31
N GLY A 531 -9.12 11.66 -1.59
CA GLY A 531 -8.72 12.82 -2.39
C GLY A 531 -9.22 14.15 -1.81
N LEU A 532 -8.45 15.20 -2.05
CA LEU A 532 -8.72 16.57 -1.63
C LEU A 532 -8.65 17.50 -2.85
N SER A 533 -9.51 18.52 -2.91
CA SER A 533 -9.35 19.65 -3.84
C SER A 533 -9.79 20.95 -3.17
N PHE A 534 -9.16 22.06 -3.51
CA PHE A 534 -9.72 23.38 -3.26
C PHE A 534 -10.52 23.86 -4.49
N ASP A 535 -11.51 24.73 -4.27
CA ASP A 535 -12.02 25.60 -5.33
C ASP A 535 -11.27 26.94 -5.36
N ASN A 536 -11.58 27.78 -6.35
CA ASN A 536 -10.98 29.11 -6.52
C ASN A 536 -11.34 30.12 -5.41
N GLN A 537 -12.27 29.78 -4.50
CA GLN A 537 -12.62 30.55 -3.32
C GLN A 537 -11.93 30.01 -2.05
N GLY A 538 -11.16 28.93 -2.19
CA GLY A 538 -10.44 28.28 -1.09
C GLY A 538 -11.31 27.38 -0.22
N HIS A 539 -12.49 26.97 -0.68
CA HIS A 539 -13.28 25.95 -0.01
C HIS A 539 -12.70 24.56 -0.27
N LEU A 540 -12.72 23.72 0.75
CA LEU A 540 -12.14 22.38 0.71
C LEU A 540 -13.20 21.34 0.33
N TYR A 541 -12.86 20.48 -0.60
CA TYR A 541 -13.64 19.32 -1.02
C TYR A 541 -12.88 18.07 -0.61
N VAL A 542 -13.58 17.15 0.05
CA VAL A 542 -13.01 15.93 0.60
C VAL A 542 -13.82 14.74 0.09
N VAL A 543 -13.14 13.78 -0.53
CA VAL A 543 -13.71 12.47 -0.80
C VAL A 543 -13.85 11.71 0.52
N ASP A 544 -15.06 11.29 0.83
CA ASP A 544 -15.42 10.48 1.99
C ASP A 544 -15.73 9.08 1.46
N PHE A 545 -14.67 8.29 1.32
CA PHE A 545 -14.59 7.11 0.45
C PHE A 545 -15.62 6.03 0.81
N GLY A 546 -15.65 5.61 2.08
CA GLY A 546 -16.54 4.57 2.60
C GLY A 546 -17.99 5.04 2.74
N ASN A 547 -18.20 6.36 2.82
CA ASN A 547 -19.54 6.95 2.78
C ASN A 547 -20.02 7.29 1.37
N HIS A 548 -19.23 6.99 0.34
CA HIS A 548 -19.59 7.13 -1.07
C HIS A 548 -20.09 8.52 -1.45
N ARG A 549 -19.38 9.55 -0.98
CA ARG A 549 -19.76 10.96 -1.19
C ARG A 549 -18.55 11.88 -1.25
N VAL A 550 -18.78 13.10 -1.74
CA VAL A 550 -17.85 14.23 -1.62
C VAL A 550 -18.47 15.29 -0.71
N GLN A 551 -17.71 15.72 0.31
CA GLN A 551 -18.12 16.78 1.23
C GLN A 551 -17.36 18.08 0.95
N ARG A 552 -18.09 19.21 0.91
CA ARG A 552 -17.55 20.57 0.82
C ARG A 552 -17.56 21.24 2.18
N PHE A 553 -16.46 21.91 2.53
CA PHE A 553 -16.29 22.71 3.75
C PHE A 553 -15.94 24.14 3.36
N SER A 554 -16.73 25.09 3.85
CA SER A 554 -16.57 26.51 3.53
C SER A 554 -15.67 27.23 4.52
N ILE A 555 -14.92 28.21 4.03
CA ILE A 555 -14.33 29.26 4.86
C ILE A 555 -15.43 30.23 5.30
N LEU A 556 -15.31 30.81 6.51
CA LEU A 556 -16.30 31.68 7.15
C LEU A 556 -15.91 33.15 7.10
#